data_AF-A0A6I9PHJ7-F1
#
_entry.id   AF-A0A6I9PHJ7-F1
#
_cell.length_a   1.000
_cell.length_b   1.000
_cell.length_c   1.000
_cell.angle_alpha   90.00
_cell.angle_beta   90.00
_cell.angle_gamma   90.00
#
_symmetry.space_group_name_H-M   'P 1'
#
loop_
_entity.id
_entity.type
_entity.pdbx_description
1 polymer ?
#
loop_
_entity_poly.entity_id
_entity_poly.type
_entity_poly.pdbx_seq_one_letter_code
_entity_poly.pdbx_strand_id
1 'polypeptide(L)'
;IAEVGGVPFEILEPVLERGTPEQLYRIEQSNQWFTEESDELWMRHCQRDFKRESPQEYESWREMYLRLHDEREERLRMLTQNISSAHANKPKGRQVKMAFVNSVAKPPRDVRRRQEKFGTISGSSASSTSAAAPIKSVSYFSFGFMTLVLR
;
A
#
# COMPACT_ATOMS: atom_id res chain seq x y z
N ILE A 1 -19.72 37.89 -5.27
CA ILE A 1 -19.71 37.92 -3.79
C ILE A 1 -20.70 36.85 -3.37
N ALA A 2 -20.21 35.73 -2.83
CA ALA A 2 -21.06 34.61 -2.44
C ALA A 2 -21.75 34.97 -1.13
N GLU A 3 -22.85 35.71 -1.24
CA GLU A 3 -23.76 35.99 -0.14
C GLU A 3 -24.33 34.65 0.36
N VAL A 4 -23.80 34.12 1.46
CA VAL A 4 -24.66 33.36 2.37
C VAL A 4 -25.63 34.41 2.89
N GLY A 5 -26.79 34.48 2.22
CA GLY A 5 -27.65 35.65 2.18
C GLY A 5 -28.17 36.06 3.55
N GLY A 6 -27.61 37.11 4.13
CA GLY A 6 -28.23 37.93 5.20
C GLY A 6 -28.69 37.22 6.47
N VAL A 7 -28.47 35.90 6.63
CA VAL A 7 -28.89 35.14 7.80
C VAL A 7 -27.87 35.35 8.91
N PRO A 8 -28.26 35.90 10.08
CA PRO A 8 -27.38 36.05 11.24
C PRO A 8 -26.81 34.71 11.72
N PHE A 9 -25.61 34.75 12.33
CA PHE A 9 -24.92 33.57 12.84
C PHE A 9 -25.79 32.79 13.83
N GLU A 10 -26.45 33.46 14.75
CA GLU A 10 -27.31 32.89 15.80
C GLU A 10 -28.37 31.91 15.25
N ILE A 11 -28.88 32.18 14.05
CA ILE A 11 -29.88 31.33 13.39
C ILE A 11 -29.21 30.11 12.73
N LEU A 12 -28.00 30.29 12.21
CA LEU A 12 -27.22 29.23 11.56
C LEU A 12 -26.49 28.34 12.56
N GLU A 13 -26.16 28.83 13.76
CA GLU A 13 -25.41 28.13 14.78
C GLU A 13 -25.87 26.67 15.01
N PRO A 14 -27.17 26.38 15.26
CA PRO A 14 -27.61 24.99 15.50
C PRO A 14 -27.45 24.08 14.28
N VAL A 15 -27.43 24.66 13.07
CA VAL A 15 -27.17 23.93 11.82
C VAL A 15 -25.67 23.68 11.66
N LEU A 16 -24.85 24.71 11.92
CA LEU A 16 -23.40 24.64 11.84
C LEU A 16 -22.81 23.68 12.87
N GLU A 17 -23.34 23.67 14.10
CA GLU A 17 -22.94 22.73 15.16
C GLU A 17 -23.13 21.27 14.75
N ARG A 18 -24.22 20.97 14.04
CA ARG A 18 -24.52 19.62 13.55
C ARG A 18 -23.85 19.31 12.22
N GLY A 19 -23.33 20.33 11.54
CA GLY A 19 -22.67 20.23 10.26
C GLY A 19 -21.35 19.49 10.33
N THR A 20 -20.80 19.19 9.15
CA THR A 20 -19.42 18.68 9.07
C THR A 20 -18.42 19.85 9.16
N PRO A 21 -17.22 19.62 9.71
CA PRO A 21 -16.18 20.66 9.78
C PRO A 21 -15.84 21.26 8.41
N GLU A 22 -15.92 20.47 7.33
CA GLU A 22 -15.70 20.94 5.95
C GLU A 22 -16.83 21.86 5.46
N GLN A 23 -18.07 21.65 5.92
CA GLN A 23 -19.18 22.57 5.64
C GLN A 23 -18.96 23.90 6.35
N LEU A 24 -18.60 23.87 7.64
CA LEU A 24 -18.28 25.06 8.42
C LEU A 24 -17.16 25.87 7.76
N TYR A 25 -16.06 25.21 7.37
CA TYR A 25 -14.95 25.85 6.65
C TYR A 25 -15.40 26.56 5.37
N ARG A 26 -16.22 25.91 4.52
CA ARG A 26 -16.70 26.52 3.27
C ARG A 26 -17.58 27.74 3.51
N ILE A 27 -18.39 27.71 4.57
CA ILE A 27 -19.29 28.81 4.94
C ILE A 27 -18.47 30.00 5.44
N GLU A 28 -17.46 29.77 6.28
CA GLU A 28 -16.52 30.82 6.72
C GLU A 28 -15.75 31.45 5.55
N GLN A 29 -15.30 30.66 4.58
CA GLN A 29 -14.65 31.20 3.38
C GLN A 29 -15.57 32.13 2.57
N SER A 30 -16.89 31.94 2.70
CA SER A 30 -17.89 32.78 2.04
C SER A 30 -18.25 34.02 2.86
N ASN A 31 -18.18 33.95 4.19
CA ASN A 31 -18.48 35.04 5.13
C ASN A 31 -17.46 35.10 6.28
N GLN A 32 -16.44 35.96 6.15
CA GLN A 32 -15.38 36.12 7.16
C GLN A 32 -15.88 36.62 8.53
N TRP A 33 -17.07 37.22 8.59
CA TRP A 33 -17.68 37.74 9.81
C TRP A 33 -17.99 36.66 10.85
N PHE A 34 -18.12 35.40 10.43
CA PHE A 34 -18.42 34.28 11.34
C PHE A 34 -17.18 33.71 12.03
N THR A 35 -15.97 34.16 11.69
CA THR A 35 -14.72 33.54 12.16
C THR A 35 -14.56 33.61 13.68
N GLU A 36 -15.03 34.69 14.33
CA GLU A 36 -14.92 34.83 15.80
C GLU A 36 -15.95 33.95 16.53
N GLU A 37 -17.21 33.94 16.07
CA GLU A 37 -18.29 33.19 16.72
C GLU A 37 -18.21 31.68 16.43
N SER A 38 -17.55 31.28 15.34
CA SER A 38 -17.36 29.88 14.95
C SER A 38 -16.23 29.15 15.68
N ASP A 39 -15.35 29.85 16.41
CA ASP A 39 -14.22 29.20 17.10
C ASP A 39 -14.70 28.18 18.16
N GLU A 40 -15.84 28.45 18.82
CA GLU A 40 -16.48 27.49 19.73
C GLU A 40 -17.04 26.26 19.02
N LEU A 41 -17.45 26.38 17.75
CA LEU A 41 -17.87 25.24 16.93
C LEU A 41 -16.66 24.36 16.58
N TRP A 42 -15.52 24.98 16.25
CA TRP A 42 -14.27 24.27 16.03
C TRP A 42 -13.79 23.54 17.29
N MET A 43 -13.93 24.16 18.46
CA MET A 43 -13.64 23.49 19.74
C MET A 43 -14.46 22.21 19.90
N ARG A 44 -15.77 22.25 19.63
CA ARG A 44 -16.66 21.07 19.69
C ARG A 44 -16.21 19.98 18.72
N HIS A 45 -15.81 20.34 17.50
CA HIS A 45 -15.25 19.39 16.54
C HIS A 45 -13.91 18.79 16.99
N CYS A 46 -13.01 19.61 17.53
CA CYS A 46 -11.74 19.15 18.12
C CYS A 46 -11.96 18.17 19.26
N GLN A 47 -12.90 18.44 20.17
CA GLN A 47 -13.23 17.54 21.27
C GLN A 47 -13.81 16.20 20.79
N ARG A 48 -14.55 16.20 19.68
CA ARG A 48 -15.11 14.98 19.09
C ARG A 48 -14.04 14.14 18.40
N ASP A 49 -13.23 14.77 17.55
CA ASP A 49 -12.36 14.09 16.60
C ASP A 49 -10.92 13.91 17.14
N PHE A 50 -10.45 14.82 18.01
CA PHE A 50 -9.08 14.92 18.52
C PHE A 50 -8.99 14.98 20.06
N LYS A 51 -9.61 14.02 20.74
CA LYS A 51 -9.72 13.96 22.22
C LYS A 51 -8.42 14.06 23.04
N ARG A 52 -7.26 13.83 22.42
CA ARG A 52 -5.95 13.79 23.10
C ARG A 52 -5.05 14.97 22.75
N GLU A 53 -5.47 15.79 21.80
CA GLU A 53 -4.70 16.92 21.33
C GLU A 53 -5.21 18.19 21.99
N SER A 54 -4.33 19.17 22.15
CA SER A 54 -4.66 20.51 22.66
C SER A 54 -4.15 21.59 21.72
N PRO A 55 -4.75 22.79 21.72
CA PRO A 55 -4.21 23.94 20.99
C PRO A 55 -2.81 24.27 21.48
N GLN A 56 -1.96 24.73 20.56
CA GLN A 56 -0.66 25.30 20.88
C GLN A 56 -0.80 26.72 21.45
N GLU A 57 0.31 27.28 21.96
CA GLU A 57 0.29 28.65 22.49
C GLU A 57 -0.05 29.63 21.37
N TYR A 58 -1.06 30.48 21.61
CA TYR A 58 -1.62 31.43 20.63
C TYR A 58 -2.28 30.79 19.39
N GLU A 59 -2.69 29.52 19.47
CA GLU A 59 -3.43 28.82 18.40
C GLU A 59 -4.94 28.84 18.69
N SER A 60 -5.76 29.20 17.70
CA SER A 60 -7.22 29.06 17.76
C SER A 60 -7.67 27.60 17.60
N TRP A 61 -8.89 27.27 18.02
CA TRP A 61 -9.43 25.92 17.82
C TRP A 61 -9.56 25.57 16.34
N ARG A 62 -9.90 26.58 15.53
CA ARG A 62 -9.93 26.48 14.07
C ARG A 62 -8.57 26.07 13.50
N GLU A 63 -7.50 26.78 13.85
CA GLU A 63 -6.15 26.50 13.36
C GLU A 63 -5.68 25.11 13.80
N MET A 64 -5.93 24.74 15.06
CA MET A 64 -5.64 23.42 15.58
C MET A 64 -6.34 22.33 14.76
N TYR A 65 -7.65 22.48 14.48
CA TYR A 65 -8.41 21.51 13.71
C TYR A 65 -7.81 21.33 12.32
N LEU A 66 -7.56 22.44 11.60
CA LEU A 66 -7.03 22.40 10.24
C LEU A 66 -5.65 21.73 10.19
N ARG A 67 -4.76 22.07 11.13
CA ARG A 67 -3.43 21.45 11.23
C ARG A 67 -3.53 19.94 11.43
N LEU A 68 -4.37 19.47 12.35
CA LEU A 68 -4.54 18.04 12.63
C LEU A 68 -5.26 17.30 11.50
N HIS A 69 -6.22 17.96 10.86
CA HIS A 69 -6.93 17.44 9.70
C HIS A 69 -5.96 17.21 8.53
N ASP A 70 -5.15 18.20 8.18
CA ASP A 70 -4.16 18.10 7.10
C ASP A 70 -3.13 17.01 7.40
N GLU A 71 -2.67 16.90 8.65
CA GLU A 71 -1.75 15.85 9.05
C GLU A 71 -2.37 14.44 8.90
N ARG A 72 -3.66 14.30 9.21
CA ARG A 72 -4.40 13.06 9.00
C ARG A 72 -4.54 12.74 7.51
N GLU A 73 -4.88 13.73 6.68
CA GLU A 73 -4.99 13.55 5.23
C GLU A 73 -3.66 13.17 4.58
N GLU A 74 -2.56 13.80 4.98
CA GLU A 74 -1.23 13.48 4.46
C GLU A 74 -0.81 12.06 4.86
N ARG A 75 -1.07 11.64 6.10
CA ARG A 75 -0.84 10.24 6.52
C ARG A 75 -1.65 9.26 5.69
N LEU A 76 -2.92 9.55 5.42
CA LEU A 76 -3.76 8.72 4.56
C LEU A 76 -3.24 8.66 3.12
N ARG A 77 -2.77 9.79 2.58
CA ARG A 77 -2.18 9.89 1.25
C ARG A 77 -0.92 9.03 1.14
N MET A 78 0.00 9.16 2.09
CA MET A 78 1.22 8.36 2.17
C MET A 78 0.92 6.87 2.31
N LEU A 79 -0.02 6.49 3.18
CA LEU A 79 -0.41 5.09 3.36
C LEU A 79 -0.98 4.50 2.06
N THR A 80 -1.86 5.25 1.39
CA THR A 80 -2.45 4.84 0.11
C THR A 80 -1.38 4.66 -0.96
N GLN A 81 -0.41 5.58 -1.03
CA GLN A 81 0.73 5.48 -1.96
C GLN A 81 1.63 4.28 -1.64
N ASN A 82 1.91 4.02 -0.37
CA ASN A 82 2.73 2.89 0.08
C ASN A 82 2.05 1.55 -0.24
N ILE A 83 0.74 1.44 -0.03
CA ILE A 83 -0.03 0.26 -0.41
C ILE A 83 0.01 0.08 -1.93
N SER A 84 -0.32 1.13 -2.69
CA SER A 84 -0.29 1.09 -4.16
C SER A 84 1.07 0.64 -4.71
N SER A 85 2.16 1.22 -4.21
CA SER A 85 3.52 0.85 -4.63
C SER A 85 3.91 -0.57 -4.20
N ALA A 86 3.56 -1.02 -3.00
CA ALA A 86 3.80 -2.39 -2.54
C ALA A 86 3.05 -3.42 -3.40
N HIS A 87 1.82 -3.11 -3.81
CA HIS A 87 1.03 -3.96 -4.71
C HIS A 87 1.59 -3.96 -6.14
N ALA A 88 2.07 -2.83 -6.65
CA ALA A 88 2.70 -2.73 -7.97
C ALA A 88 4.05 -3.49 -8.04
N ASN A 89 4.84 -3.42 -6.97
CA ASN A 89 6.15 -4.09 -6.88
C ASN A 89 6.06 -5.57 -6.51
N LYS A 90 4.87 -6.06 -6.15
CA LYS A 90 4.67 -7.48 -5.84
C LYS A 90 4.85 -8.28 -7.13
N PRO A 91 5.82 -9.21 -7.19
CA PRO A 91 6.09 -9.95 -8.41
C PRO A 91 4.85 -10.74 -8.81
N LYS A 92 4.33 -10.44 -9.99
CA LYS A 92 3.18 -11.14 -10.57
C LYS A 92 3.65 -12.51 -11.04
N GLY A 93 3.58 -13.51 -10.14
CA GLY A 93 3.87 -14.91 -10.46
C GLY A 93 5.11 -15.49 -9.77
N ARG A 94 5.38 -16.77 -10.06
CA ARG A 94 6.47 -17.55 -9.47
C ARG A 94 7.81 -17.11 -10.04
N GLN A 95 8.61 -16.37 -9.28
CA GLN A 95 9.99 -16.06 -9.66
C GLN A 95 10.90 -17.28 -9.43
N VAL A 96 11.43 -17.86 -10.50
CA VAL A 96 12.52 -18.84 -10.44
C VAL A 96 13.83 -18.08 -10.58
N LYS A 97 14.55 -17.87 -9.48
CA LYS A 97 15.93 -17.34 -9.52
C LYS A 97 16.90 -18.51 -9.58
N MET A 98 17.71 -18.56 -10.64
CA MET A 98 18.78 -19.54 -10.78
C MET A 98 19.92 -19.14 -9.84
N ALA A 99 20.12 -19.90 -8.76
CA ALA A 99 21.31 -19.75 -7.94
C ALA A 99 22.47 -20.49 -8.62
N PHE A 100 23.29 -19.77 -9.39
CA PHE A 100 24.58 -20.30 -9.86
C PHE A 100 25.53 -20.29 -8.66
N VAL A 101 25.61 -21.41 -7.95
CA VAL A 101 26.72 -21.63 -7.01
C VAL A 101 27.94 -21.88 -7.88
N ASN A 102 28.84 -20.89 -7.99
CA ASN A 102 30.16 -21.02 -8.60
C ASN A 102 31.08 -21.96 -7.78
N SER A 103 30.56 -23.11 -7.35
CA SER A 103 31.39 -24.23 -6.91
C SER A 103 31.35 -25.24 -8.05
N VAL A 104 32.52 -25.60 -8.58
CA VAL A 104 32.68 -26.79 -9.43
C VAL A 104 31.87 -27.92 -8.80
N ALA A 105 30.83 -28.37 -9.50
CA ALA A 105 29.89 -29.35 -8.99
C ALA A 105 30.66 -30.59 -8.54
N LYS A 106 30.75 -30.81 -7.22
CA LYS A 106 31.41 -32.00 -6.70
C LYS A 106 30.62 -33.21 -7.21
N PRO A 107 31.26 -34.16 -7.92
CA PRO A 107 30.54 -35.34 -8.38
C PRO A 107 29.95 -36.08 -7.17
N PRO A 108 28.70 -36.58 -7.26
CA PRO A 108 28.07 -37.35 -6.19
C PRO A 108 28.99 -38.44 -5.65
N ARG A 109 28.90 -38.78 -4.36
CA ARG A 109 29.84 -39.65 -3.64
C ARG A 109 30.11 -40.98 -4.35
N ASP A 110 29.10 -41.53 -5.01
CA ASP A 110 29.19 -42.79 -5.77
C ASP A 110 29.98 -42.67 -7.08
N VAL A 111 29.93 -41.48 -7.71
CA VAL A 111 30.72 -41.15 -8.89
C VAL A 111 32.18 -40.96 -8.49
N ARG A 112 32.45 -40.26 -7.38
CA ARG A 112 33.81 -40.14 -6.83
C ARG A 112 34.43 -41.50 -6.52
N ARG A 113 33.70 -42.39 -5.84
CA ARG A 113 34.17 -43.75 -5.50
C ARG A 113 34.49 -44.59 -6.75
N ARG A 114 33.75 -44.38 -7.84
CA ARG A 114 34.00 -45.06 -9.12
C ARG A 114 35.20 -44.46 -9.85
N GLN A 115 35.37 -43.15 -9.87
CA GLN A 115 36.54 -42.52 -10.49
C GLN A 115 37.85 -42.93 -9.80
N GLU A 116 37.83 -43.08 -8.47
CA GLU A 116 38.96 -43.63 -7.69
C GLU A 116 39.23 -45.11 -8.04
N LYS A 117 38.17 -45.90 -8.25
CA LYS A 117 38.29 -47.33 -8.58
C LYS A 117 38.73 -47.60 -10.02
N PHE A 118 38.31 -46.75 -10.97
CA PHE A 118 38.55 -46.93 -12.40
C PHE A 118 39.59 -45.95 -12.98
N GLY A 119 40.24 -45.14 -12.13
CA GLY A 119 41.37 -44.29 -12.51
C GLY A 119 41.05 -43.17 -13.50
N THR A 120 39.81 -42.71 -13.60
CA THR A 120 39.40 -41.66 -14.56
C THR A 120 39.58 -40.23 -14.03
N ILE A 121 40.43 -40.02 -13.02
CA ILE A 121 40.90 -38.68 -12.63
C ILE A 121 41.99 -38.28 -13.63
N SER A 122 41.59 -37.83 -14.82
CA SER A 122 42.46 -37.01 -15.66
C SER A 122 41.76 -35.67 -15.85
N GLY A 123 42.36 -34.65 -15.24
CA GLY A 123 41.95 -33.27 -15.43
C GLY A 123 42.01 -32.92 -16.91
N SER A 124 40.85 -32.73 -17.52
CA SER A 124 40.72 -32.01 -18.77
C SER A 124 39.59 -31.02 -18.58
N SER A 125 39.99 -29.77 -18.35
CA SER A 125 39.18 -28.59 -18.61
C SER A 125 38.82 -28.57 -20.10
N ALA A 126 37.88 -29.42 -20.50
CA ALA A 126 37.24 -29.35 -21.79
C ALA A 126 35.89 -28.65 -21.57
N SER A 127 35.90 -27.34 -21.79
CA SER A 127 34.70 -26.56 -22.07
C SER A 127 34.02 -27.15 -23.30
N SER A 128 33.17 -28.15 -23.08
CA SER A 128 32.25 -28.67 -24.09
C SER A 128 30.95 -27.89 -23.95
N THR A 129 30.83 -26.80 -24.71
CA THR A 129 29.54 -26.20 -25.03
C THR A 129 28.81 -27.15 -25.97
N SER A 130 28.20 -28.19 -25.42
CA SER A 130 27.26 -29.05 -26.15
C SER A 130 25.86 -28.52 -25.89
N ALA A 131 25.30 -27.81 -26.88
CA ALA A 131 23.91 -27.41 -26.87
C ALA A 131 23.01 -28.64 -26.72
N ALA A 132 22.36 -28.80 -25.57
CA ALA A 132 21.39 -29.86 -25.35
C ALA A 132 20.10 -29.53 -26.11
N ALA A 133 19.72 -30.40 -27.04
CA ALA A 133 18.46 -30.33 -27.77
C ALA A 133 17.26 -30.43 -26.79
N PRO A 134 16.13 -29.74 -27.07
CA PRO A 134 14.98 -29.75 -26.18
C PRO A 134 14.31 -31.12 -26.13
N ILE A 135 14.15 -31.64 -24.92
CA ILE A 135 13.38 -32.85 -24.61
C ILE A 135 11.90 -32.53 -24.91
N LYS A 136 11.31 -33.22 -25.88
CA LYS A 136 9.86 -33.15 -26.16
C LYS A 136 9.11 -33.78 -24.98
N SER A 137 8.43 -32.96 -24.19
CA SER A 137 7.52 -33.44 -23.14
C SER A 137 6.29 -34.08 -23.78
N VAL A 138 6.21 -35.41 -23.76
CA VAL A 138 4.98 -36.14 -24.04
C VAL A 138 4.02 -35.85 -22.90
N SER A 139 3.03 -35.00 -23.16
CA SER A 139 1.96 -34.67 -22.22
C SER A 139 0.89 -35.77 -22.28
N TYR A 140 0.91 -36.70 -21.34
CA TYR A 140 -0.28 -37.46 -21.00
C TYR A 140 -1.06 -36.68 -19.95
N PHE A 141 -1.97 -35.82 -20.40
CA PHE A 141 -3.09 -35.35 -19.59
C PHE A 141 -4.31 -36.14 -20.04
N SER A 142 -4.51 -37.31 -19.44
CA SER A 142 -5.80 -37.97 -19.41
C SER A 142 -6.25 -37.98 -17.96
N PHE A 143 -7.10 -37.03 -17.59
CA PHE A 143 -8.04 -37.19 -16.49
C PHE A 143 -9.32 -36.46 -16.88
N GLY A 144 -10.38 -37.26 -17.02
CA GLY A 144 -11.64 -36.89 -17.63
C GLY A 144 -12.39 -35.82 -16.86
N PHE A 145 -12.99 -34.92 -17.63
CA PHE A 145 -14.16 -34.15 -17.21
C PHE A 145 -15.30 -35.15 -16.96
N MET A 146 -15.65 -35.38 -15.70
CA MET A 146 -16.92 -36.00 -15.34
C MET A 146 -17.93 -34.87 -15.15
N THR A 147 -18.65 -34.57 -16.23
CA THR A 147 -19.86 -33.76 -16.20
C THR A 147 -20.95 -34.55 -15.47
N LEU A 148 -21.42 -34.05 -14.33
CA LEU A 148 -22.66 -34.51 -13.72
C LEU A 148 -23.67 -33.36 -13.78
N VAL A 149 -24.53 -33.41 -14.79
CA VAL A 149 -25.82 -32.72 -14.82
C VAL A 149 -26.89 -33.78 -15.04
N LEU A 150 -28.02 -33.60 -14.35
CA LEU A 150 -29.31 -34.32 -14.35
C LEU A 150 -29.58 -35.15 -13.09
N ARG A 151 -30.34 -34.58 -12.14
CA ARG A 151 -31.80 -34.64 -12.17
C ARG A 151 -32.43 -33.63 -11.22
#